data_AF-A0A8T3SKP3-F1
#
_entry.id   AF-A0A8T3SKP3-F1
#
_cell.length_a   1.000
_cell.length_b   1.000
_cell.length_c   1.000
_cell.angle_alpha   90.00
_cell.angle_beta   90.00
_cell.angle_gamma   90.00
#
_symmetry.space_group_name_H-M   'P 1'
#
loop_
_entity.id
_entity.type
_entity.pdbx_description
1 polymer ?
#
loop_
_entity_poly.entity_id
_entity_poly.type
_entity_poly.pdbx_seq_one_letter_code
_entity_poly.pdbx_strand_id
1 'polypeptide(L)'
;MQNYLFGGWVLQYNMNDQISFGGELYAQGTTTTTRHPPEQDTGAYSLINVGGSYAFTDDVSFLLSLGHSMTGPKQWVGYVGIYYLLNTR
;
A
#
# COMPACT_ATOMS: atom_id res chain seq x y z
N MET A 1 -4.93 19.41 -8.32
CA MET A 1 -4.92 18.51 -7.15
C MET A 1 -6.34 17.98 -6.98
N GLN A 2 -6.52 16.67 -7.00
CA GLN A 2 -7.83 16.04 -6.76
C GLN A 2 -7.94 15.75 -5.27
N ASN A 3 -9.07 16.10 -4.66
CA ASN A 3 -9.32 15.88 -3.23
C ASN A 3 -10.27 14.69 -3.08
N TYR A 4 -9.92 13.78 -2.18
CA TYR A 4 -10.77 12.66 -1.78
C TYR A 4 -10.47 12.30 -0.33
N LEU A 5 -11.47 11.77 0.39
CA LEU A 5 -11.25 11.17 1.69
C LEU A 5 -10.65 9.78 1.50
N PHE A 6 -9.67 9.43 2.33
CA PHE A 6 -9.08 8.10 2.35
C PHE A 6 -8.85 7.66 3.80
N GLY A 7 -8.73 6.35 4.00
CA GLY A 7 -8.47 5.77 5.30
C GLY A 7 -8.29 4.27 5.22
N GLY A 8 -7.76 3.67 6.29
CA GLY A 8 -7.50 2.24 6.33
C GLY A 8 -7.15 1.73 7.71
N TRP A 9 -7.08 0.40 7.80
CA TRP A 9 -6.68 -0.34 8.99
C TRP A 9 -5.55 -1.29 8.61
N VAL A 10 -4.47 -1.23 9.38
CA VAL A 10 -3.31 -2.12 9.23
C VAL A 10 -3.28 -3.09 10.40
N LEU A 11 -3.11 -4.37 10.10
CA LEU A 11 -2.72 -5.38 11.07
C LEU A 11 -1.29 -5.82 10.75
N GLN A 12 -0.39 -5.66 11.71
CA GLN A 12 1.01 -6.06 11.58
C GLN A 12 1.39 -7.01 12.71
N TYR A 13 2.16 -8.04 12.36
CA TYR A 13 2.73 -9.02 13.26
C TYR A 13 4.24 -9.13 13.04
N ASN A 14 5.00 -8.92 14.11
CA ASN A 14 6.44 -9.10 14.11
C ASN A 14 6.71 -10.52 14.63
N MET A 15 7.15 -11.42 13.75
CA MET A 15 7.41 -12.81 14.11
C MET A 15 8.68 -12.94 14.95
N ASN A 16 9.70 -12.15 14.61
CA ASN A 16 10.96 -12.00 15.32
C ASN A 16 11.61 -10.68 14.89
N ASP A 17 12.86 -10.45 15.30
CA ASP A 17 13.59 -9.22 15.00
C ASP A 17 13.91 -9.04 13.50
N GLN A 18 13.86 -10.11 12.71
CA GLN A 18 14.13 -10.07 11.27
C GLN A 18 12.88 -10.04 10.41
N ILE A 19 11.77 -10.58 10.89
CA ILE A 19 10.63 -10.91 10.05
C ILE A 19 9.38 -10.23 10.57
N SER A 20 8.79 -9.37 9.73
CA SER A 20 7.49 -8.77 9.97
C SER A 20 6.56 -9.06 8.80
N PHE A 21 5.29 -9.34 9.11
CA PHE A 21 4.25 -9.51 8.11
C PHE A 21 3.02 -8.70 8.50
N GLY A 22 2.21 -8.36 7.53
CA GLY A 22 0.97 -7.66 7.79
C GLY A 22 0.08 -7.56 6.58
N GLY A 23 -1.06 -6.93 6.79
CA GLY A 23 -1.97 -6.57 5.72
C GLY A 23 -2.75 -5.32 6.07
N GLU A 24 -3.23 -4.66 5.03
CA GLU A 24 -4.02 -3.45 5.12
C GLU A 24 -5.34 -3.61 4.39
N LEU A 25 -6.40 -3.12 5.01
CA LEU A 25 -7.63 -2.74 4.33
C LEU A 25 -7.62 -1.23 4.15
N TYR A 26 -7.52 -0.77 2.91
CA TYR A 26 -7.51 0.64 2.53
C TYR A 26 -8.76 0.98 1.72
N ALA A 27 -9.31 2.18 1.90
CA ALA A 27 -10.39 2.70 1.09
C ALA A 27 -10.19 4.17 0.77
N GLN A 28 -10.60 4.56 -0.44
CA GLN A 28 -10.68 5.96 -0.83
C GLN A 28 -12.01 6.28 -1.52
N GLY A 29 -12.47 7.50 -1.28
CA GLY A 29 -13.63 8.08 -1.93
C GLY A 29 -13.37 8.42 -3.40
N THR A 30 -14.45 8.73 -4.12
CA THR A 30 -14.38 9.12 -5.52
C THR A 30 -13.65 10.46 -5.70
N THR A 31 -12.86 10.55 -6.75
CA THR A 31 -12.37 11.83 -7.26
C THR A 31 -13.44 12.44 -8.16
N THR A 32 -13.98 13.59 -7.78
CA THR A 32 -14.96 14.28 -8.64
C THR A 32 -14.23 14.83 -9.88
N THR A 33 -14.31 14.14 -11.01
CA THR A 33 -13.80 14.64 -12.28
C THR A 33 -14.91 15.44 -12.97
N THR A 34 -14.84 16.77 -12.92
CA THR A 34 -15.71 17.65 -13.72
C THR A 34 -15.28 17.79 -15.19
N ARG A 35 -14.39 16.91 -15.69
CA ARG A 35 -13.88 17.00 -17.07
C ARG A 35 -14.54 15.98 -17.99
N HIS A 36 -15.16 16.51 -19.05
CA HIS A 36 -15.42 15.83 -20.32
C HIS A 36 -14.07 15.75 -21.08
N PRO A 37 -13.68 14.62 -21.70
CA PRO A 37 -14.38 13.33 -21.89
C PRO A 37 -14.24 12.42 -20.67
N PRO A 38 -14.98 11.27 -20.59
CA PRO A 38 -14.93 10.37 -19.44
C PRO A 38 -13.57 9.65 -19.40
N GLU A 39 -12.55 10.33 -18.90
CA GLU A 39 -11.31 9.69 -18.49
C GLU A 39 -11.65 8.81 -17.29
N GLN A 40 -11.87 7.53 -17.58
CA GLN A 40 -11.85 6.38 -16.69
C GLN A 40 -12.26 6.73 -15.25
N ASP A 41 -13.56 6.67 -14.98
CA ASP A 41 -14.10 6.83 -13.62
C ASP A 41 -13.32 5.91 -12.67
N THR A 42 -12.39 6.49 -11.91
CA THR A 42 -11.56 5.73 -10.96
C THR A 42 -12.37 5.38 -9.71
N GLY A 43 -13.57 5.96 -9.57
CA GLY A 43 -14.55 5.62 -8.56
C GLY A 43 -14.04 5.74 -7.13
N ALA A 44 -14.94 5.48 -6.17
CA ALA A 44 -14.48 5.04 -4.86
C ALA A 44 -13.97 3.60 -4.99
N TYR A 45 -12.89 3.27 -4.30
CA TYR A 45 -12.37 1.91 -4.30
C TYR A 45 -11.82 1.52 -2.93
N SER A 46 -11.75 0.21 -2.70
CA SER A 46 -11.06 -0.35 -1.56
C SER A 46 -10.05 -1.39 -2.02
N LEU A 47 -8.91 -1.45 -1.33
CA LEU A 47 -7.81 -2.38 -1.57
C LEU A 47 -7.61 -3.23 -0.34
N ILE A 48 -7.32 -4.51 -0.58
CA ILE A 48 -6.66 -5.34 0.42
C ILE A 48 -5.24 -5.61 -0.06
N ASN A 49 -4.26 -5.40 0.81
CA ASN A 49 -2.88 -5.77 0.55
C ASN A 49 -2.33 -6.64 1.67
N VAL A 50 -1.36 -7.47 1.32
CA VAL A 50 -0.57 -8.29 2.23
C VAL A 50 0.89 -8.15 1.88
N GLY A 51 1.73 -8.16 2.90
CA GLY A 51 3.14 -7.90 2.71
C GLY A 51 3.94 -8.15 3.96
N GLY A 52 5.20 -7.74 3.91
CA GLY A 52 6.12 -7.89 5.00
C GLY A 52 7.49 -7.36 4.70
N SER A 53 8.36 -7.57 5.68
CA SER A 53 9.78 -7.24 5.60
C SER A 53 10.63 -8.38 6.11
N TYR A 54 11.84 -8.46 5.56
CA TYR A 54 12.92 -9.32 6.03
C TYR A 54 14.17 -8.48 6.23
N ALA A 55 14.66 -8.36 7.47
CA ALA A 55 15.92 -7.70 7.79
C ALA A 55 17.08 -8.67 7.54
N PHE A 56 17.95 -8.34 6.58
CA PHE A 56 19.21 -9.05 6.37
C PHE A 56 20.22 -8.71 7.46
N THR A 57 20.22 -7.43 7.87
CA THR A 57 21.01 -6.86 8.96
C THR A 57 20.17 -5.77 9.63
N ASP A 58 20.70 -5.18 10.71
CA ASP A 58 20.04 -4.07 11.42
C ASP A 58 19.81 -2.84 10.53
N ASP A 59 20.61 -2.67 9.47
CA ASP A 59 20.54 -1.51 8.56
C ASP A 59 19.89 -1.83 7.20
N VAL A 60 19.71 -3.11 6.85
CA VAL A 60 19.28 -3.53 5.50
C VAL A 60 18.10 -4.46 5.58
N SER A 61 16.98 -4.05 4.97
CA SER A 61 15.75 -4.83 4.92
C SER A 61 15.18 -4.95 3.52
N PHE A 62 14.69 -6.14 3.17
CA PHE A 62 13.82 -6.35 2.01
C PHE A 62 12.38 -6.08 2.40
N LEU A 63 11.63 -5.43 1.50
CA LEU A 63 10.21 -5.14 1.65
C LEU A 63 9.43 -5.72 0.47
N LEU A 64 8.25 -6.27 0.75
CA LEU A 64 7.32 -6.79 -0.26
C LEU A 64 5.90 -6.43 0.14
N SER A 65 5.09 -6.00 -0.83
CA SER A 65 3.64 -5.88 -0.68
C SER A 65 2.96 -6.22 -2.00
N LEU A 66 1.84 -6.93 -1.91
CA LEU A 66 0.95 -7.22 -3.03
C LEU A 66 -0.50 -7.06 -2.56
N GLY A 67 -1.31 -6.43 -3.39
CA GLY A 67 -2.72 -6.21 -3.10
C GLY A 67 -3.57 -6.16 -4.34
N HIS A 68 -4.87 -6.24 -4.11
CA HIS A 68 -5.89 -6.21 -5.14
C HIS A 68 -7.10 -5.43 -4.65
N SER A 69 -7.77 -4.75 -5.58
CA SER A 69 -9.03 -4.06 -5.31
C SER A 69 -10.12 -5.04 -4.87
N MET A 70 -10.78 -4.76 -3.74
CA MET A 70 -11.99 -5.48 -3.33
C MET A 70 -13.25 -4.86 -3.94
N THR A 71 -13.29 -3.53 -4.04
CA THR A 71 -14.41 -2.77 -4.62
C THR A 71 -13.88 -1.66 -5.52
N GLY A 72 -14.72 -1.16 -6.43
CA GLY A 72 -14.31 -0.17 -7.44
C GLY A 72 -13.57 -0.81 -8.63
N PRO A 73 -12.73 -0.04 -9.35
CA PRO A 73 -11.97 -0.55 -10.48
C PRO A 73 -11.05 -1.69 -10.12
N LYS A 74 -11.00 -2.72 -10.98
CA LYS A 74 -10.14 -3.89 -10.80
C LYS A 74 -8.69 -3.53 -11.05
N GLN A 75 -7.86 -3.61 -10.02
CA GLN A 75 -6.43 -3.32 -10.12
C GLN A 75 -5.61 -4.20 -9.16
N TRP A 76 -4.43 -4.58 -9.64
CA TRP A 76 -3.36 -5.14 -8.81
C TRP A 76 -2.38 -4.03 -8.46
N VAL A 77 -1.99 -3.98 -7.19
CA VAL A 77 -0.99 -3.04 -6.68
C VAL A 77 0.09 -3.83 -5.97
N GLY A 78 1.33 -3.40 -6.07
CA GLY A 78 2.40 -4.07 -5.36
C GLY A 78 3.73 -3.38 -5.54
N TYR A 79 4.65 -3.69 -4.63
CA TYR A 79 6.03 -3.22 -4.70
C TYR A 79 6.96 -4.26 -4.10
N VAL A 80 8.22 -4.17 -4.53
CA VAL A 80 9.36 -4.79 -3.87
C VAL A 80 10.40 -3.71 -3.66
N GLY A 81 11.14 -3.79 -2.56
CA GLY A 81 12.11 -2.75 -2.24
C GLY A 81 13.20 -3.20 -1.30
N ILE A 82 14.28 -2.43 -1.29
CA ILE A 82 15.32 -2.51 -0.28
C ILE A 82 15.26 -1.21 0.53
N TYR A 83 15.12 -1.35 1.84
CA TYR A 83 15.31 -0.28 2.79
C TYR A 83 16.75 -0.35 3.32
N TYR A 84 17.45 0.78 3.26
CA TYR A 84 18.81 0.91 3.76
C TYR A 84 18.88 2.13 4.68
N LEU A 85 19.27 1.92 5.93
CA LEU A 85 19.47 2.99 6.91
C LEU A 85 20.87 3.60 6.75
N LEU A 86 20.95 4.81 6.19
CA LEU A 86 22.20 5.57 6.12
C LEU A 86 22.51 6.18 7.49
N ASN A 87 23.38 5.53 8.26
CA ASN A 87 23.84 6.07 9.53
C ASN A 87 25.09 6.94 9.29
N THR A 88 24.88 8.25 9.09
CA THR A 88 25.97 9.24 9.11
C THR A 88 26.22 9.66 10.55
N ARG A 89 27.38 9.27 11.10
CA ARG A 89 27.89 9.80 12.37
C ARG A 89 28.32 11.26 12.24
#